data_AF-A0A0G1YFW2-F1
#
_entry.id   AF-A0A0G1YFW2-F1
#
_cell.length_a   1.000
_cell.length_b   1.000
_cell.length_c   1.000
_cell.angle_alpha   90.00
_cell.angle_beta   90.00
_cell.angle_gamma   90.00
#
_symmetry.space_group_name_H-M   'P 1'
#
loop_
_entity.id
_entity.type
_entity.pdbx_description
1 polymer ?
#
loop_
_entity_poly.entity_id
_entity_poly.type
_entity_poly.pdbx_seq_one_letter_code
_entity_poly.pdbx_strand_id
1 'polypeptide(L)'
;MWSGAKGEVKDSSLLGSHGTAGGGANTTTTLSLADNRAGAFDGVDDYVATPVSYSGQTPVSVSAWYATENTSASRMALVGGNNGGRFEVYVHQGRPGCRVWDTADRSIYTDEIYAGSWHQVTCVQVYGANPSTKLYVDGVLKKTVPYASV
;
A
#
# COMPACT_ATOMS: atom_id res chain seq x y z
N MET A 1 -7.52 15.74 7.10
CA MET A 1 -8.41 15.73 5.92
C MET A 1 -7.60 16.36 4.80
N TRP A 2 -7.42 15.69 3.64
CA TRP A 2 -6.79 16.33 2.49
C TRP A 2 -7.73 17.43 2.02
N SER A 3 -7.33 18.70 2.10
CA SER A 3 -8.19 19.80 1.61
C SER A 3 -8.29 19.87 0.09
N GLY A 4 -7.59 18.97 -0.61
CA GLY A 4 -7.55 18.92 -2.05
C GLY A 4 -6.77 20.10 -2.62
N ALA A 5 -5.84 20.73 -1.90
CA ALA A 5 -4.94 21.66 -2.55
C ALA A 5 -3.92 20.89 -3.42
N LYS A 6 -3.56 21.44 -4.58
CA LYS A 6 -2.52 20.87 -5.44
C LYS A 6 -1.21 20.76 -4.63
N GLY A 7 -0.60 19.58 -4.60
CA GLY A 7 0.66 19.32 -3.86
C GLY A 7 0.50 19.10 -2.35
N GLU A 8 -0.72 18.97 -1.85
CA GLU A 8 -0.99 18.71 -0.43
C GLU A 8 -1.04 17.20 -0.14
N VAL A 9 -0.30 16.76 0.88
CA VAL A 9 -0.40 15.39 1.43
C VAL A 9 -0.55 15.48 2.95
N LYS A 10 -1.76 15.73 3.44
CA LYS A 10 -2.02 15.90 4.87
C LYS A 10 -2.46 14.60 5.53
N ASP A 11 -1.68 14.17 6.52
CA ASP A 11 -2.15 13.23 7.53
C ASP A 11 -3.38 13.80 8.26
N SER A 12 -4.47 13.03 8.28
CA SER A 12 -5.71 13.37 8.99
C SER A 12 -5.74 12.84 10.42
N SER A 13 -4.77 12.02 10.81
CA SER A 13 -4.61 11.58 12.18
C SER A 13 -4.16 12.74 13.06
N LEU A 14 -4.26 12.55 14.38
CA LEU A 14 -3.78 13.51 15.37
C LEU A 14 -2.25 13.44 15.58
N LEU A 15 -1.54 12.58 14.83
CA LEU A 15 -0.10 12.39 14.96
C LEU A 15 0.73 13.35 14.10
N GLY A 16 0.10 14.10 13.20
CA GLY A 16 0.78 15.11 12.39
C GLY A 16 1.83 14.55 11.43
N SER A 17 1.70 13.28 11.02
CA SER A 17 2.66 12.59 10.14
C SER A 17 2.42 12.94 8.67
N HIS A 18 2.35 14.23 8.35
CA HIS A 18 2.10 14.71 6.99
C HIS A 18 3.15 14.16 6.01
N GLY A 19 2.70 13.87 4.79
CA GLY A 19 3.59 13.38 3.75
C GLY A 19 4.14 14.52 2.88
N THR A 20 5.16 14.18 2.10
CA THR A 20 5.78 15.07 1.12
C THR A 20 5.76 14.37 -0.24
N ALA A 21 5.14 15.00 -1.23
CA ALA A 21 5.15 14.50 -2.61
C ALA A 21 6.52 14.76 -3.28
N GLY A 22 6.97 13.81 -4.09
CA GLY A 22 8.18 13.90 -4.91
C GLY A 22 7.98 13.26 -6.29
N GLY A 23 8.96 13.41 -7.18
CA GLY A 23 8.90 12.89 -8.57
C GLY A 23 8.04 13.71 -9.54
N GLY A 24 7.09 14.49 -9.02
CA GLY A 24 6.08 15.16 -9.85
C GLY A 24 4.66 14.79 -9.46
N ALA A 25 4.52 13.81 -8.56
CA ALA A 25 3.28 13.29 -8.03
C ALA A 25 2.30 14.41 -7.68
N ASN A 26 1.08 14.28 -8.20
CA ASN A 26 0.05 15.30 -8.04
C ASN A 26 -1.33 14.70 -7.77
N THR A 27 -2.25 15.53 -7.31
CA THR A 27 -3.65 15.13 -7.16
C THR A 27 -4.39 15.19 -8.50
N THR A 28 -5.28 14.23 -8.75
CA THR A 28 -6.20 14.20 -9.89
C THR A 28 -7.66 14.10 -9.42
N THR A 29 -8.57 14.66 -10.21
CA THR A 29 -10.03 14.54 -10.05
C THR A 29 -10.64 13.55 -11.04
N THR A 30 -9.91 13.13 -12.08
CA THR A 30 -10.45 12.29 -13.17
C THR A 30 -10.72 10.85 -12.72
N LEU A 31 -10.04 10.41 -11.66
CA LEU A 31 -10.15 9.05 -11.12
C LEU A 31 -10.58 9.09 -9.64
N SER A 32 -11.33 10.09 -9.18
CA SER A 32 -11.70 10.17 -7.75
C SER A 32 -12.57 8.99 -7.29
N LEU A 33 -12.15 8.33 -6.20
CA LEU A 33 -13.06 7.59 -5.32
C LEU A 33 -13.88 8.60 -4.51
N ALA A 34 -15.16 8.76 -4.86
CA ALA A 34 -16.17 9.55 -4.14
C ALA A 34 -15.75 11.02 -3.85
N ASP A 35 -16.09 11.96 -4.74
CA ASP A 35 -15.92 13.43 -4.64
C ASP A 35 -14.55 13.97 -4.17
N ASN A 36 -13.57 13.09 -3.94
CA ASN A 36 -12.28 13.35 -3.31
C ASN A 36 -11.14 13.02 -4.26
N ARG A 37 -10.09 13.83 -4.25
CA ARG A 37 -8.95 13.66 -5.15
C ARG A 37 -8.17 12.39 -4.82
N ALA A 38 -7.60 11.78 -5.85
CA ALA A 38 -6.61 10.71 -5.73
C ALA A 38 -5.21 11.24 -6.09
N GLY A 39 -4.15 10.56 -5.63
CA GLY A 39 -2.81 10.77 -6.19
C GLY A 39 -2.71 10.14 -7.57
N ALA A 40 -2.12 10.86 -8.53
CA ALA A 40 -1.70 10.33 -9.81
C ALA A 40 -0.19 10.10 -9.77
N PHE A 41 0.21 8.88 -10.14
CA PHE A 41 1.59 8.42 -10.18
C PHE A 41 1.87 7.89 -11.59
N ASP A 42 2.89 8.40 -12.24
CA ASP A 42 3.23 8.05 -13.64
C ASP A 42 3.89 6.68 -13.81
N GLY A 43 4.34 6.08 -12.70
CA GLY A 43 5.02 4.79 -12.67
C GLY A 43 6.53 4.85 -12.92
N VAL A 44 7.14 6.04 -12.92
CA VAL A 44 8.58 6.25 -13.13
C VAL A 44 9.27 6.63 -11.83
N ASP A 45 8.98 7.81 -11.26
CA ASP A 45 9.65 8.32 -10.06
C ASP A 45 8.72 9.05 -9.08
N ASP A 46 7.41 9.03 -9.30
CA ASP A 46 6.41 9.62 -8.41
C ASP A 46 6.29 8.88 -7.07
N TYR A 47 6.28 9.64 -5.97
CA TYR A 47 6.05 9.09 -4.63
C TYR A 47 5.49 10.10 -3.64
N VAL A 48 5.02 9.57 -2.51
CA VAL A 48 4.71 10.34 -1.30
C VAL A 48 5.53 9.74 -0.15
N ALA A 49 6.45 10.53 0.41
CA ALA A 49 7.23 10.13 1.58
C ALA A 49 6.51 10.54 2.86
N THR A 50 6.56 9.71 3.90
CA THR A 50 6.00 10.03 5.23
C THR A 50 7.06 9.76 6.30
N PRO A 51 6.97 10.41 7.48
CA PRO A 51 7.88 10.12 8.59
C PRO A 51 7.50 8.83 9.34
N VAL A 52 6.40 8.16 8.97
CA VAL A 52 5.94 6.93 9.61
C VAL A 52 6.94 5.82 9.35
N SER A 53 7.37 5.15 10.43
CA SER A 53 8.23 3.98 10.36
C SER A 53 7.54 2.77 10.97
N TYR A 54 7.65 1.63 10.31
CA TYR A 54 7.22 0.35 10.86
C TYR A 54 8.36 -0.18 11.73
N SER A 55 8.27 0.03 13.03
CA SER A 55 9.25 -0.50 13.99
C SER A 55 8.52 -1.22 15.11
N GLY A 56 9.17 -2.24 15.69
CA GLY A 56 8.76 -2.80 16.98
C GLY A 56 7.90 -4.06 16.97
N GLN A 57 7.82 -4.83 15.88
CA GLN A 57 7.07 -6.11 15.81
C GLN A 57 5.68 -6.04 16.47
N THR A 58 4.98 -4.92 16.27
CA THR A 58 3.61 -4.73 16.75
C THR A 58 2.63 -5.02 15.61
N PRO A 59 1.49 -5.69 15.87
CA PRO A 59 0.47 -5.92 14.86
C PRO A 59 0.09 -4.63 14.13
N VAL A 60 0.06 -4.69 12.80
CA VAL A 60 -0.14 -3.52 11.93
C VAL A 60 -0.99 -3.89 10.74
N SER A 61 -1.79 -2.95 10.26
CA SER A 61 -2.50 -3.07 8.99
C SER A 61 -2.13 -1.89 8.09
N VAL A 62 -1.88 -2.18 6.83
CA VAL A 62 -1.68 -1.16 5.79
C VAL A 62 -2.70 -1.42 4.70
N SER A 63 -3.39 -0.37 4.28
CA SER A 63 -4.46 -0.43 3.28
C SER A 63 -4.35 0.75 2.32
N ALA A 64 -4.67 0.50 1.06
CA ALA A 64 -4.75 1.53 0.04
C ALA A 64 -5.87 1.20 -0.95
N TRP A 65 -6.52 2.24 -1.46
CA TRP A 65 -7.25 2.14 -2.71
C TRP A 65 -6.29 2.39 -3.87
N TYR A 66 -6.41 1.63 -4.94
CA TYR A 66 -5.63 1.84 -6.16
C TYR A 66 -6.48 1.56 -7.41
N ALA A 67 -6.10 2.19 -8.52
CA ALA A 67 -6.59 1.87 -9.85
C ALA A 67 -5.39 1.85 -10.80
N THR A 68 -5.31 0.84 -11.66
CA THR A 68 -4.22 0.70 -12.63
C THR A 68 -4.69 -0.12 -13.82
N GLU A 69 -4.16 0.19 -15.00
CA GLU A 69 -4.25 -0.66 -16.19
C GLU A 69 -3.00 -1.53 -16.37
N ASN A 70 -1.98 -1.33 -15.53
CA ASN A 70 -0.70 -2.00 -15.67
C ASN A 70 -0.77 -3.43 -15.10
N THR A 71 -0.79 -4.39 -16.01
CA THR A 71 -0.78 -5.83 -15.72
C THR A 71 0.57 -6.49 -16.03
N SER A 72 1.61 -5.72 -16.37
CA SER A 72 2.92 -6.25 -16.77
C SER A 72 4.05 -5.91 -15.80
N ALA A 73 3.95 -4.81 -15.05
CA ALA A 73 4.95 -4.41 -14.07
C ALA A 73 5.13 -5.46 -12.98
N SER A 74 6.37 -5.87 -12.75
CA SER A 74 6.70 -6.89 -11.76
C SER A 74 6.53 -6.41 -10.32
N ARG A 75 6.53 -5.10 -10.04
CA ARG A 75 6.25 -4.58 -8.70
C ARG A 75 5.91 -3.10 -8.75
N MET A 76 4.70 -2.76 -8.34
CA MET A 76 4.26 -1.39 -8.08
C MET A 76 3.96 -1.28 -6.58
N ALA A 77 4.84 -0.65 -5.82
CA ALA A 77 4.59 -0.41 -4.40
C ALA A 77 3.49 0.64 -4.24
N LEU A 78 2.49 0.35 -3.41
CA LEU A 78 1.43 1.30 -3.07
C LEU A 78 1.76 2.03 -1.78
N VAL A 79 2.11 1.26 -0.74
CA VAL A 79 2.50 1.77 0.58
C VAL A 79 3.50 0.79 1.17
N GLY A 80 4.65 1.27 1.63
CA GLY A 80 5.65 0.40 2.23
C GLY A 80 6.78 1.17 2.90
N GLY A 81 7.59 0.45 3.65
CA GLY A 81 8.78 0.99 4.32
C GLY A 81 10.00 0.10 4.05
N ASN A 82 11.17 0.72 3.93
CA ASN A 82 12.44 0.01 3.77
C ASN A 82 13.20 -0.19 5.10
N ASN A 83 12.72 0.39 6.20
CA ASN A 83 13.42 0.37 7.48
C ASN A 83 12.83 -0.68 8.41
N GLY A 84 13.66 -1.60 8.94
CA GLY A 84 13.28 -2.50 10.04
C GLY A 84 12.28 -3.62 9.73
N GLY A 85 12.13 -3.98 8.46
CA GLY A 85 11.24 -5.04 8.00
C GLY A 85 10.45 -4.57 6.80
N ARG A 86 10.65 -5.24 5.66
CA ARG A 86 10.15 -4.82 4.33
C ARG A 86 8.65 -5.08 4.19
N PHE A 87 7.84 -4.50 5.07
CA PHE A 87 6.40 -4.56 4.96
C PHE A 87 5.92 -3.56 3.92
N GLU A 88 5.17 -4.07 2.95
CA GLU A 88 4.68 -3.30 1.81
C GLU A 88 3.38 -3.91 1.30
N VAL A 89 2.46 -3.05 0.89
CA VAL A 89 1.34 -3.38 0.01
C VAL A 89 1.75 -3.01 -1.41
N TYR A 90 1.64 -3.95 -2.33
CA TYR A 90 2.09 -3.78 -3.71
C TYR A 90 1.15 -4.44 -4.71
N VAL A 91 1.37 -4.17 -6.00
CA VAL A 91 0.69 -4.83 -7.11
C VAL A 91 1.75 -5.47 -8.01
N HIS A 92 1.60 -6.77 -8.27
CA HIS A 92 2.46 -7.56 -9.15
C HIS A 92 1.68 -7.99 -10.37
N GLN A 93 1.97 -7.43 -11.54
CA GLN A 93 1.29 -7.80 -12.79
C GLN A 93 -0.24 -7.72 -12.66
N GLY A 94 -0.72 -6.62 -12.06
CA GLY A 94 -2.15 -6.41 -11.76
C GLY A 94 -2.70 -7.20 -10.56
N ARG A 95 -1.88 -7.98 -9.85
CA ARG A 95 -2.28 -8.80 -8.71
C ARG A 95 -1.85 -8.12 -7.40
N PRO A 96 -2.78 -7.56 -6.60
CA PRO A 96 -2.45 -6.93 -5.33
C PRO A 96 -1.91 -7.96 -4.33
N GLY A 97 -0.99 -7.52 -3.47
CA GLY A 97 -0.24 -8.39 -2.59
C GLY A 97 0.39 -7.70 -1.39
N CYS A 98 0.82 -8.55 -0.45
CA CYS A 98 1.54 -8.18 0.75
C CYS A 98 2.96 -8.67 0.65
N ARG A 99 3.92 -7.76 0.76
CA ARG A 99 5.31 -8.14 0.87
C ARG A 99 5.53 -8.69 2.26
N VAL A 100 6.10 -9.89 2.31
CA VAL A 100 6.44 -10.55 3.57
C VAL A 100 7.89 -10.99 3.47
N TRP A 101 8.74 -10.42 4.31
CA TRP A 101 10.16 -10.77 4.34
C TRP A 101 10.56 -11.17 5.76
N ASP A 102 10.96 -12.42 5.94
CA ASP A 102 11.55 -12.91 7.19
C ASP A 102 13.06 -13.15 7.01
N THR A 103 13.45 -14.40 6.79
CA THR A 103 14.76 -14.86 6.33
C THR A 103 14.79 -15.04 4.81
N ALA A 104 13.63 -15.07 4.16
CA ALA A 104 13.47 -15.15 2.71
C ALA A 104 12.23 -14.34 2.26
N ASP A 105 12.06 -14.22 0.94
CA ASP A 105 10.83 -13.68 0.38
C ASP A 105 9.67 -14.67 0.56
N ARG A 106 8.62 -14.23 1.26
CA ARG A 106 7.37 -14.95 1.53
C ARG A 106 6.16 -14.18 0.99
N SER A 107 6.39 -13.24 0.10
CA SER A 107 5.35 -12.32 -0.38
C SER A 107 4.19 -13.08 -1.02
N ILE A 108 2.99 -12.58 -0.80
CA ILE A 108 1.75 -13.17 -1.26
C ILE A 108 1.00 -12.17 -2.13
N TYR A 109 0.26 -12.68 -3.11
CA TYR A 109 -0.61 -11.90 -3.97
C TYR A 109 -1.85 -12.73 -4.33
N THR A 110 -2.89 -12.08 -4.85
CA THR A 110 -4.11 -12.74 -5.33
C THR A 110 -3.84 -13.70 -6.48
N ASP A 111 -4.72 -14.65 -6.74
CA ASP A 111 -4.63 -15.48 -7.96
C ASP A 111 -5.15 -14.72 -9.18
N GLU A 112 -6.11 -13.83 -8.96
CA GLU A 112 -6.79 -13.03 -9.96
C GLU A 112 -6.10 -11.67 -10.18
N ILE A 113 -6.30 -11.09 -11.38
CA ILE A 113 -5.90 -9.74 -11.74
C ILE A 113 -7.00 -8.75 -11.32
N TYR A 114 -6.59 -7.67 -10.68
CA TYR A 114 -7.41 -6.56 -10.20
C TYR A 114 -6.91 -5.25 -10.82
N ALA A 115 -7.29 -5.04 -12.07
CA ALA A 115 -6.92 -3.89 -12.91
C ALA A 115 -8.17 -3.35 -13.64
N GLY A 116 -8.11 -2.13 -14.14
CA GLY A 116 -9.21 -1.49 -14.89
C GLY A 116 -10.30 -0.85 -14.04
N SER A 117 -10.24 -0.99 -12.71
CA SER A 117 -11.15 -0.32 -11.79
C SER A 117 -10.50 -0.06 -10.42
N TRP A 118 -11.16 0.73 -9.58
CA TRP A 118 -10.72 0.96 -8.21
C TRP A 118 -10.92 -0.27 -7.35
N HIS A 119 -9.86 -0.69 -6.68
CA HIS A 119 -9.88 -1.77 -5.70
C HIS A 119 -9.24 -1.32 -4.40
N GLN A 120 -9.75 -1.83 -3.28
CA GLN A 120 -9.10 -1.67 -1.99
C GLN A 120 -8.26 -2.91 -1.70
N VAL A 121 -6.98 -2.72 -1.40
CA VAL A 121 -6.12 -3.80 -0.88
C VAL A 121 -5.76 -3.49 0.57
N THR A 122 -5.80 -4.53 1.41
CA THR A 122 -5.37 -4.44 2.80
C THR A 122 -4.47 -5.62 3.16
N CYS A 123 -3.32 -5.31 3.76
CA CYS A 123 -2.42 -6.28 4.35
C CYS A 123 -2.43 -6.12 5.86
N VAL A 124 -2.67 -7.22 6.58
CA VAL A 124 -2.69 -7.26 8.04
C VAL A 124 -1.58 -8.17 8.52
N GLN A 125 -0.67 -7.65 9.34
CA GLN A 125 0.37 -8.41 10.02
C GLN A 125 0.07 -8.54 11.50
N VAL A 126 0.15 -9.78 11.97
CA VAL A 126 0.11 -10.14 13.39
C VAL A 126 1.50 -10.65 13.75
N TYR A 127 2.04 -10.13 14.85
CA TYR A 127 3.33 -10.52 15.41
C TYR A 127 3.15 -11.32 16.71
N GLY A 128 4.23 -11.93 17.20
CA GLY A 128 4.26 -12.68 18.45
C GLY A 128 4.37 -14.19 18.23
N ALA A 129 3.82 -14.99 19.15
CA ALA A 129 3.97 -16.46 19.16
C ALA A 129 3.34 -17.16 17.94
N ASN A 130 2.32 -16.56 17.33
CA ASN A 130 1.63 -17.08 16.16
C ASN A 130 1.57 -16.00 15.07
N PRO A 131 2.70 -15.70 14.40
CA PRO A 131 2.74 -14.63 13.42
C PRO A 131 1.89 -14.97 12.20
N SER A 132 1.28 -13.96 11.59
CA SER A 132 0.57 -14.16 10.32
C SER A 132 0.52 -12.90 9.48
N THR A 133 0.44 -13.08 8.16
CA THR A 133 0.08 -12.03 7.21
C THR A 133 -1.17 -12.44 6.46
N LYS A 134 -2.15 -11.54 6.42
CA LYS A 134 -3.43 -11.73 5.72
C LYS A 134 -3.57 -10.68 4.62
N LEU A 135 -3.96 -11.13 3.43
CA LEU A 135 -4.25 -10.28 2.28
C LEU A 135 -5.76 -10.22 2.06
N TYR A 136 -6.32 -9.02 2.03
CA TYR A 136 -7.71 -8.75 1.68
C TYR A 136 -7.77 -7.88 0.43
N VAL A 137 -8.74 -8.13 -0.44
CA VAL A 137 -9.09 -7.27 -1.57
C VAL A 137 -10.59 -7.02 -1.56
N ASP A 138 -10.98 -5.76 -1.62
CA ASP A 138 -12.37 -5.29 -1.52
C ASP A 138 -13.09 -5.86 -0.28
N GLY A 139 -12.37 -5.92 0.85
CA GLY A 139 -12.84 -6.48 2.11
C GLY A 139 -12.89 -8.01 2.19
N VAL A 140 -12.60 -8.74 1.11
CA VAL A 140 -12.64 -10.21 1.07
C VAL A 140 -11.24 -10.79 1.32
N LEU A 141 -11.13 -11.75 2.24
CA LEU A 141 -9.87 -12.46 2.51
C LEU A 141 -9.45 -13.30 1.29
N LYS A 142 -8.21 -13.11 0.83
CA LYS A 142 -7.66 -13.80 -0.35
C LYS A 142 -6.59 -14.82 0.00
N LYS A 143 -5.67 -14.49 0.89
CA LYS A 143 -4.56 -15.36 1.30
C LYS A 143 -4.22 -15.16 2.77
N THR A 144 -3.65 -16.18 3.40
CA THR A 144 -3.06 -16.12 4.74
C THR A 144 -1.79 -16.96 4.76
N VAL A 145 -0.74 -16.44 5.37
CA VAL A 145 0.52 -17.16 5.61
C VAL A 145 0.95 -17.02 7.07
N PRO A 146 1.64 -18.01 7.65
CA PRO A 146 2.06 -18.02 9.06
C PRO A 146 3.37 -17.25 9.28
N TYR A 147 3.55 -16.13 8.58
CA TYR A 147 4.76 -15.30 8.64
C TYR A 147 4.38 -13.82 8.73
N ALA A 148 5.21 -13.02 9.40
CA ALA A 148 5.15 -11.56 9.41
C ALA A 148 6.55 -11.01 9.06
N SER A 149 6.61 -9.77 8.55
CA SER A 149 7.91 -9.17 8.20
C SER A 149 8.67 -8.78 9.44
N VAL A 150 9.95 -9.17 9.55
CA VAL A 150 10.82 -8.84 10.69
C VAL A 150 11.78 -7.70 10.40
#